data_AF-A0AAU4SDW5-F1
#
_entry.id   AF-A0AAU4SDW5-F1
#
_cell.length_a   1.000
_cell.length_b   1.000
_cell.length_c   1.000
_cell.angle_alpha   90.00
_cell.angle_beta   90.00
_cell.angle_gamma   90.00
#
_symmetry.space_group_name_H-M   'P 1'
#
loop_
_entity.id
_entity.type
_entity.pdbx_description
1 polymer ?
#
loop_
_entity_poly.entity_id
_entity_poly.type
_entity_poly.pdbx_seq_one_letter_code
_entity_poly.pdbx_strand_id
1 'polypeptide(L)'
;MNDSPGPGMAWLAERTGKDPRELTASPTAALNTLAQAVREAADLARRTVSDDAEVRKQARADAAGLRRQYAAAPSPAEALGTRLAAHLRTAAEELRRP
;
A
#
# COMPACT_ATOMS: atom_id res chain seq x y z
N MET A 1 21.96 7.41 -10.65
CA MET A 1 20.55 7.18 -11.03
C MET A 1 20.02 6.06 -10.16
N ASN A 2 19.04 6.36 -9.32
CA ASN A 2 18.45 5.40 -8.40
C ASN A 2 17.16 4.87 -9.05
N ASP A 3 17.30 3.93 -9.98
CA ASP A 3 16.23 3.43 -10.88
C ASP A 3 15.28 2.42 -10.21
N SER A 4 15.25 2.36 -8.88
CA SER A 4 14.25 1.56 -8.17
C SER A 4 12.99 2.41 -7.93
N PRO A 5 11.81 1.99 -8.44
CA PRO A 5 10.55 2.62 -8.10
C PRO A 5 10.43 2.70 -6.59
N GLY A 6 10.17 3.91 -6.07
CA GLY A 6 9.98 4.10 -4.64
C GLY A 6 8.89 3.15 -4.09
N PRO A 7 8.92 2.81 -2.79
CA PRO A 7 8.09 1.75 -2.21
C PRO A 7 6.58 1.95 -2.41
N GLY A 8 6.12 3.20 -2.57
CA GLY A 8 4.72 3.49 -2.90
C GLY A 8 4.32 3.03 -4.30
N MET A 9 5.22 3.12 -5.29
CA MET A 9 4.95 2.70 -6.67
C MET A 9 5.00 1.18 -6.83
N ALA A 10 5.90 0.51 -6.11
CA ALA A 10 5.93 -0.95 -6.05
C ALA A 10 4.64 -1.54 -5.47
N TRP A 11 4.13 -0.95 -4.38
CA TRP A 11 2.85 -1.36 -3.79
C TRP A 11 1.65 -1.13 -4.72
N LEU A 12 1.68 -0.03 -5.47
CA LEU A 12 0.60 0.36 -6.38
C LEU A 12 0.53 -0.54 -7.63
N ALA A 13 1.70 -0.94 -8.13
CA ALA A 13 1.87 -1.91 -9.21
C ALA A 13 1.28 -3.28 -8.85
N GLU A 14 1.62 -3.81 -7.67
CA GLU A 14 1.12 -5.10 -7.18
C GLU A 14 -0.42 -5.14 -7.14
N ARG A 15 -1.05 -4.03 -6.75
CA ARG A 15 -2.52 -3.94 -6.63
C ARG A 15 -3.28 -3.82 -7.94
N THR A 16 -2.62 -3.34 -9.00
CA THR A 16 -3.30 -3.09 -10.28
C THR A 16 -2.81 -3.94 -11.42
N GLY A 17 -1.83 -4.82 -11.17
CA GLY A 17 -1.18 -5.61 -12.21
C GLY A 17 -0.44 -4.74 -13.23
N LYS A 18 -0.05 -3.52 -12.85
CA LYS A 18 0.66 -2.55 -13.70
C LYS A 18 2.15 -2.55 -13.40
N ASP A 19 2.97 -2.16 -14.38
CA ASP A 19 4.42 -2.08 -14.17
C ASP A 19 4.78 -0.84 -13.32
N PRO A 20 5.62 -0.98 -12.28
CA PRO A 20 6.06 0.14 -11.45
C PRO A 20 6.69 1.31 -12.23
N ARG A 21 7.38 1.03 -13.34
CA ARG A 21 8.03 2.03 -14.20
C ARG A 21 6.99 2.86 -14.96
N GLU A 22 5.89 2.24 -15.39
CA GLU A 22 4.76 2.93 -16.02
C GLU A 22 4.07 3.90 -15.05
N LEU A 23 4.01 3.54 -13.77
CA LEU A 23 3.44 4.37 -12.71
C LEU A 23 4.36 5.55 -12.33
N THR A 24 5.69 5.35 -12.34
CA THR A 24 6.65 6.46 -12.18
C THR A 24 6.73 7.37 -13.40
N ALA A 25 6.51 6.84 -14.60
CA ALA A 25 6.50 7.62 -15.84
C ALA A 25 5.24 8.49 -15.98
N SER A 26 4.17 8.18 -15.25
CA SER A 26 2.92 8.93 -15.26
C SER A 26 2.34 9.12 -13.84
N PRO A 27 2.63 10.25 -13.18
CA PRO A 27 2.03 10.62 -11.90
C PRO A 27 0.49 10.56 -11.92
N THR A 28 -0.12 10.87 -13.06
CA THR A 28 -1.56 10.76 -13.28
C THR A 28 -2.04 9.31 -13.26
N ALA A 29 -1.29 8.37 -13.84
CA ALA A 29 -1.62 6.94 -13.79
C ALA A 29 -1.54 6.38 -12.36
N ALA A 30 -0.56 6.85 -11.58
CA ALA A 30 -0.44 6.50 -10.17
C ALA A 30 -1.61 7.06 -9.33
N LEU A 31 -1.97 8.33 -9.52
CA LEU A 31 -3.11 8.95 -8.83
C LEU A 31 -4.44 8.29 -9.19
N ASN A 32 -4.66 7.98 -10.47
CA ASN A 32 -5.88 7.28 -10.93
C ASN A 32 -5.99 5.89 -10.31
N THR A 33 -4.86 5.20 -10.18
CA THR A 33 -4.80 3.89 -9.55
C THR A 33 -5.09 3.96 -8.05
N LEU A 34 -4.52 4.94 -7.35
CA LEU A 34 -4.82 5.17 -5.94
C LEU A 34 -6.30 5.50 -5.73
N ALA A 35 -6.86 6.38 -6.55
CA ALA A 35 -8.27 6.74 -6.51
C ALA A 35 -9.18 5.52 -6.72
N GLN A 36 -8.77 4.61 -7.61
CA GLN A 36 -9.50 3.36 -7.85
C GLN A 36 -9.49 2.44 -6.62
N ALA A 37 -8.33 2.24 -5.99
CA ALA A 37 -8.23 1.45 -4.76
C ALA A 37 -9.05 2.03 -3.60
N VAL A 38 -9.13 3.37 -3.50
CA VAL A 38 -9.98 4.05 -2.51
C VAL A 38 -11.46 3.80 -2.78
N ARG A 39 -11.89 3.86 -4.05
CA ARG A 39 -13.28 3.57 -4.43
C ARG A 39 -13.66 2.12 -4.11
N GLU A 40 -12.79 1.16 -4.37
CA GLU A 40 -13.01 -0.25 -4.06
C GLU A 40 -13.12 -0.49 -2.54
N ALA A 41 -12.28 0.18 -1.74
CA ALA A 41 -12.37 0.12 -0.29
C ALA A 41 -13.67 0.73 0.25
N ALA A 42 -14.10 1.87 -0.31
CA ALA A 42 -15.37 2.51 0.07
C ALA A 42 -16.59 1.65 -0.31
N ASP A 43 -16.56 1.02 -1.48
CA ASP A 43 -17.60 0.09 -1.91
C ASP A 43 -17.69 -1.13 -0.99
N LEU A 44 -16.55 -1.72 -0.64
CA LEU A 44 -16.51 -2.84 0.31
C LEU A 44 -17.08 -2.44 1.67
N ALA A 45 -16.69 -1.26 2.20
CA ALA A 45 -17.23 -0.73 3.44
C ALA A 45 -18.77 -0.59 3.38
N ARG A 46 -19.29 -0.03 2.29
CA ARG A 46 -20.75 0.09 2.07
C ARG A 46 -21.43 -1.28 2.04
N ARG A 47 -20.87 -2.28 1.37
CA ARG A 47 -21.45 -3.64 1.31
C ARG A 47 -21.48 -4.32 2.68
N THR A 48 -20.54 -4.02 3.58
CA THR A 48 -20.55 -4.60 4.94
C THR A 48 -21.72 -4.13 5.82
N VAL A 49 -22.34 -2.99 5.48
CA VAL A 49 -23.52 -2.42 6.17
C VAL A 49 -24.81 -2.53 5.36
N SER A 50 -24.81 -3.28 4.25
CA SER A 50 -26.01 -3.51 3.42
C SER A 50 -27.15 -4.16 4.22
N ASP A 51 -28.41 -3.92 3.88
CA ASP A 51 -29.55 -4.64 4.49
C ASP A 51 -29.69 -6.09 4.02
N ASP A 52 -29.07 -6.44 2.88
CA ASP A 52 -29.03 -7.79 2.35
C ASP A 52 -28.01 -8.65 3.12
N ALA A 53 -28.49 -9.77 3.70
CA ALA A 53 -27.69 -10.66 4.52
C ALA A 53 -26.58 -11.38 3.75
N GLU A 54 -26.82 -11.77 2.50
CA GLU A 54 -25.80 -12.44 1.67
C GLU A 54 -24.76 -11.43 1.19
N VAL A 55 -25.17 -10.20 0.84
CA VAL A 55 -24.23 -9.11 0.49
C VAL A 55 -23.31 -8.81 1.68
N ARG A 56 -23.85 -8.68 2.90
CA ARG A 56 -23.03 -8.45 4.10
C ARG A 56 -22.07 -9.60 4.37
N LYS A 57 -22.55 -10.84 4.24
CA LYS A 57 -21.75 -12.05 4.51
C LYS A 57 -20.57 -12.15 3.54
N GLN A 58 -20.80 -11.94 2.24
CA GLN A 58 -19.74 -11.92 1.25
C GLN A 58 -18.75 -10.79 1.51
N ALA A 59 -19.23 -9.58 1.78
CA ALA A 59 -18.35 -8.43 2.05
C ALA A 59 -17.46 -8.64 3.30
N ARG A 60 -17.97 -9.32 4.34
CA ARG A 60 -17.17 -9.67 5.52
C ARG A 60 -16.09 -10.71 5.19
N ALA A 61 -16.39 -11.68 4.33
CA ALA A 61 -15.41 -12.66 3.86
C ALA A 61 -14.29 -11.99 3.04
N ASP A 62 -14.65 -11.10 2.12
CA ASP A 62 -13.71 -10.30 1.33
C ASP A 62 -12.80 -9.44 2.24
N ALA A 63 -13.39 -8.74 3.21
CA ALA A 63 -12.64 -7.95 4.19
C ALA A 63 -11.69 -8.79 5.06
N ALA A 64 -12.10 -10.00 5.44
CA ALA A 64 -11.23 -10.94 6.17
C ALA A 64 -10.10 -11.49 5.29
N GLY A 65 -10.35 -11.68 3.99
CA GLY A 65 -9.32 -11.99 2.99
C GLY A 65 -8.26 -10.90 2.92
N LEU A 66 -8.70 -9.65 2.75
CA LEU A 66 -7.81 -8.48 2.73
C LEU A 66 -7.02 -8.36 4.04
N ARG A 67 -7.66 -8.47 5.21
CA ARG A 67 -6.95 -8.42 6.51
C ARG A 67 -5.85 -9.47 6.61
N ARG A 68 -6.09 -10.70 6.13
CA ARG A 68 -5.07 -11.76 6.15
C ARG A 68 -3.90 -11.47 5.22
N GLN A 69 -4.17 -10.91 4.03
CA GLN A 69 -3.11 -10.46 3.13
C GLN A 69 -2.22 -9.38 3.77
N TYR A 70 -2.81 -8.49 4.59
CA TYR A 70 -2.07 -7.43 5.28
C TYR A 70 -1.50 -7.82 6.65
N ALA A 71 -1.91 -8.96 7.23
CA ALA A 71 -1.38 -9.44 8.51
C ALA A 71 0.04 -10.03 8.40
N ALA A 72 0.50 -10.37 7.18
CA ALA A 72 1.84 -10.90 6.93
C ALA A 72 2.88 -9.83 6.53
N ALA A 73 2.46 -8.57 6.34
CA ALA A 73 3.35 -7.46 6.06
C ALA A 73 3.51 -6.58 7.32
N PRO A 74 4.70 -6.04 7.62
CA PRO A 74 4.83 -5.02 8.66
C PRO A 74 3.85 -3.89 8.35
N SER A 75 3.16 -3.38 9.35
CA SER A 75 2.23 -2.27 9.16
C SER A 75 2.96 -1.10 8.48
N PRO A 76 2.28 -0.27 7.68
CA PRO A 76 2.92 0.88 7.03
C PRO A 76 3.69 1.77 8.02
N ALA A 77 3.21 1.88 9.27
CA ALA A 77 3.88 2.59 10.36
C ALA A 77 5.16 1.88 10.83
N GLU A 78 5.14 0.55 10.98
CA GLU A 78 6.33 -0.23 11.33
C GLU A 78 7.38 -0.19 10.22
N ALA A 79 6.95 -0.33 8.96
CA ALA A 79 7.85 -0.23 7.81
C ALA A 79 8.51 1.16 7.70
N LEU A 80 7.75 2.23 7.99
CA LEU A 80 8.29 3.59 8.04
C LEU A 80 9.25 3.77 9.24
N GLY A 81 8.88 3.29 10.42
CA GLY A 81 9.69 3.38 11.63
C GLY A 81 11.03 2.64 11.50
N THR A 82 11.02 1.42 10.97
CA THR A 82 12.24 0.64 10.71
C THR A 82 13.16 1.34 9.70
N ARG A 83 12.58 1.97 8.66
CA ARG A 83 13.35 2.71 7.65
C ARG A 83 13.92 4.02 8.21
N LEU A 84 13.16 4.75 9.01
CA LEU A 84 13.65 5.97 9.68
C LEU A 84 14.81 5.64 10.61
N ALA A 85 14.67 4.59 11.41
CA ALA A 85 15.72 4.13 12.32
C ALA A 85 16.99 3.71 11.57
N ALA A 86 16.86 3.03 10.43
CA ALA A 86 17.99 2.67 9.59
C ALA A 86 18.70 3.91 9.02
N HIS A 87 17.93 4.89 8.53
CA HIS A 87 18.49 6.11 7.94
C HIS A 87 19.18 7.00 8.98
N LEU A 88 18.58 7.15 10.17
CA LEU A 88 19.18 7.88 11.29
C LEU A 88 20.47 7.22 11.77
N ARG A 89 20.54 5.88 11.78
CA ARG A 89 21.75 5.14 12.12
C ARG A 89 22.86 5.37 11.08
N THR A 90 22.55 5.29 9.79
CA THR A 90 23.51 5.58 8.71
C THR A 90 24.02 7.01 8.79
N ALA A 91 23.14 8.01 8.96
CA ALA A 91 23.54 9.40 9.09
C ALA A 91 24.44 9.64 10.33
N ALA A 92 24.15 8.96 11.45
CA ALA A 92 24.97 9.04 12.65
C ALA A 92 26.35 8.37 12.48
N GLU A 93 26.46 7.33 11.66
CA GLU A 93 27.73 6.68 11.32
C GLU A 93 28.58 7.52 10.36
N GLU A 94 27.94 8.21 9.41
CA GLU A 94 28.61 9.15 8.50
C GLU A 94 29.17 10.37 9.24
N LEU A 95 28.43 10.93 10.19
CA LEU A 95 28.91 12.02 11.06
C LEU A 95 30.03 11.60 12.02
N ARG A 96 30.20 10.29 12.26
CA ARG A 96 31.25 9.74 13.12
C ARG A 96 32.53 9.40 12.39
N ARG A 97 32.51 9.39 11.05
CA ARG A 97 33.73 9.24 10.25
C ARG A 97 34.41 10.62 10.15
N PRO A 98 35.70 10.72 10.48
CA PRO A 98 36.45 11.98 10.44
C PRO A 98 36.60 12.54 9.03
#